data_AF-A0AAD5LY83-F1
#
_entry.id   AF-A0AAD5LY83-F1
#
_cell.length_a   1.000
_cell.length_b   1.000
_cell.length_c   1.000
_cell.angle_alpha   90.00
_cell.angle_beta   90.00
_cell.angle_gamma   90.00
#
_symmetry.space_group_name_H-M   'P 1'
#
loop_
_entity.id
_entity.type
_entity.pdbx_description
1 polymer ?
#
loop_
_entity_poly.entity_id
_entity_poly.type
_entity_poly.pdbx_seq_one_letter_code
_entity_poly.pdbx_strand_id
1 'polypeptide(L)'
;MNCVMRWAALATLGLAVCSAQVMLTPQRIVTETVSGSIFRRNDHVSVDQYVIEITAPSALVEFDVLSMETTDNVTFTDVNGDCDSAFIDSHIHLFNRRRDGSLVLVASNDDEGDDSSGFYGMGRRDGSLNTQDSYLLRRLPIGTYVLAVGRYPLSEASARVGRSIEAINSHSPYACQARRATYGNYRLTVRAQSTSSRGIITQYANSYVGSSCTTPAAGTPECAYALPGDVRAMILAACRYDNTV
;
A
#
# COMPACT_ATOMS: atom_id res chain seq x y z
N MET A 1 -39.04 -28.28 -72.25
CA MET A 1 -39.13 -29.75 -72.40
C MET A 1 -37.79 -30.33 -72.03
N ASN A 2 -37.80 -31.35 -71.18
CA ASN A 2 -36.68 -31.89 -70.40
C ASN A 2 -35.55 -32.50 -71.25
N CYS A 3 -34.31 -32.40 -70.78
CA CYS A 3 -33.48 -33.60 -70.57
C CYS A 3 -32.43 -33.36 -69.48
N VAL A 4 -32.27 -34.37 -68.63
CA VAL A 4 -31.54 -34.40 -67.36
C VAL A 4 -30.14 -34.99 -67.59
N MET A 5 -29.12 -34.47 -66.91
CA MET A 5 -27.89 -35.23 -66.64
C MET A 5 -27.49 -35.04 -65.18
N ARG A 6 -27.17 -36.15 -64.53
CA ARG A 6 -27.05 -36.33 -63.09
C ARG A 6 -25.70 -37.01 -62.79
N TRP A 7 -25.14 -36.69 -61.62
CA TRP A 7 -24.00 -37.32 -60.92
C TRP A 7 -22.58 -36.86 -61.35
N ALA A 8 -21.62 -36.56 -60.47
CA ALA A 8 -21.52 -36.69 -59.01
C ALA A 8 -20.57 -35.60 -58.46
N ALA A 9 -20.96 -34.94 -57.37
CA ALA A 9 -20.06 -34.05 -56.63
C ALA A 9 -19.51 -34.81 -55.41
N LEU A 10 -18.19 -35.00 -55.36
CA LEU A 10 -17.49 -35.36 -54.13
C LEU A 10 -17.68 -34.22 -53.12
N ALA A 11 -18.40 -34.49 -52.03
CA ALA A 11 -18.44 -33.60 -50.88
C ALA A 11 -17.19 -33.83 -50.03
N THR A 12 -16.13 -33.07 -50.30
CA THR A 12 -15.05 -32.86 -49.32
C THR A 12 -15.62 -32.05 -48.17
N LEU A 13 -15.94 -32.73 -47.06
CA LEU A 13 -16.15 -32.10 -45.76
C LEU A 13 -14.83 -31.46 -45.31
N GLY A 14 -14.63 -30.20 -45.72
CA GLY A 14 -13.63 -29.34 -45.13
C GLY A 14 -14.01 -29.09 -43.67
N LEU A 15 -13.35 -29.81 -42.75
CA LEU A 15 -13.31 -29.43 -41.34
C LEU A 15 -12.66 -28.05 -41.27
N ALA A 16 -13.48 -27.01 -41.18
CA ALA A 16 -13.03 -25.68 -40.82
C ALA A 16 -12.54 -25.74 -39.37
N VAL A 17 -11.22 -25.93 -39.20
CA VAL A 17 -10.56 -25.72 -37.91
C VAL A 17 -10.65 -24.22 -37.66
N CYS A 18 -11.68 -23.80 -36.93
CA CYS A 18 -11.79 -22.46 -36.40
C CYS A 18 -10.73 -22.33 -35.31
N SER A 19 -9.52 -21.95 -35.70
CA SER A 19 -8.45 -21.59 -34.77
C SER A 19 -8.94 -20.39 -33.98
N ALA A 20 -9.48 -20.62 -32.79
CA ALA A 20 -9.75 -19.57 -31.83
C ALA A 20 -8.40 -18.95 -31.44
N GLN A 21 -8.03 -17.88 -32.13
CA GLN A 21 -6.92 -17.04 -31.71
C GLN A 21 -7.32 -16.45 -30.36
N VAL A 22 -6.72 -16.95 -29.28
CA VAL A 22 -6.81 -16.31 -27.97
C VAL A 22 -6.19 -14.92 -28.14
N MET A 23 -7.03 -13.90 -28.28
CA MET A 23 -6.58 -12.52 -28.24
C MET A 23 -6.02 -12.26 -26.83
N LEU A 24 -4.70 -12.41 -26.69
CA LEU A 24 -3.98 -12.01 -25.49
C LEU A 24 -4.15 -10.49 -25.36
N THR A 25 -4.94 -10.06 -24.38
CA THR A 25 -5.04 -8.64 -24.06
C THR A 25 -3.66 -8.17 -23.59
N PRO A 26 -3.06 -7.15 -24.21
CA PRO A 26 -1.74 -6.69 -23.81
C PRO A 26 -1.77 -6.23 -22.36
N GLN A 27 -0.90 -6.81 -21.54
CA GLN A 27 -0.69 -6.39 -20.16
C GLN A 27 0.18 -5.14 -20.15
N ARG A 28 -0.20 -4.15 -19.34
CA ARG A 28 0.56 -2.93 -19.08
C ARG A 28 0.83 -2.78 -17.60
N ILE A 29 1.76 -1.91 -17.25
CA ILE A 29 2.01 -1.54 -15.87
C ILE A 29 1.12 -0.34 -15.51
N VAL A 30 0.34 -0.47 -14.45
CA VAL A 30 -0.37 0.63 -13.80
C VAL A 30 0.27 0.89 -12.45
N THR A 31 0.40 2.16 -12.09
CA THR A 31 0.95 2.60 -10.80
C THR A 31 -0.06 3.53 -10.15
N GLU A 32 -0.35 3.28 -8.89
CA GLU A 32 -1.16 4.14 -8.03
C GLU A 32 -0.38 4.49 -6.78
N THR A 33 -0.53 5.72 -6.31
CA THR A 33 0.06 6.18 -5.05
C THR A 33 -1.05 6.77 -4.19
N VAL A 34 -1.09 6.37 -2.93
CA VAL A 34 -2.11 6.77 -1.96
C VAL A 34 -1.45 7.11 -0.64
N SER A 35 -1.78 8.26 -0.07
CA SER A 35 -1.37 8.61 1.29
C SER A 35 -2.38 8.10 2.31
N GLY A 36 -1.91 7.71 3.48
CA GLY A 36 -2.74 7.27 4.60
C GLY A 36 -2.13 7.67 5.94
N SER A 37 -2.94 7.54 7.00
CA SER A 37 -2.51 7.79 8.37
C SER A 37 -3.01 6.68 9.29
N ILE A 38 -2.11 6.13 10.11
CA ILE A 38 -2.44 5.13 11.12
C ILE A 38 -2.56 5.80 12.48
N PHE A 39 -3.70 5.62 13.15
CA PHE A 39 -4.05 6.32 14.38
C PHE A 39 -3.89 5.44 15.61
N ARG A 40 -3.20 5.97 16.62
CA ARG A 40 -3.24 5.44 17.98
C ARG A 40 -4.49 5.96 18.69
N ARG A 41 -5.32 5.04 19.16
CA ARG A 41 -6.49 5.30 20.02
C ARG A 41 -6.23 4.69 21.40
N ASN A 42 -7.11 4.97 22.35
CA ASN A 42 -6.95 4.49 23.73
C ASN A 42 -6.99 2.96 23.86
N ASP A 43 -7.69 2.30 22.94
CA ASP A 43 -8.05 0.88 23.00
C ASP A 43 -7.64 0.09 21.74
N HIS A 44 -6.99 0.74 20.77
CA HIS A 44 -6.44 0.12 19.56
C HIS A 44 -5.52 1.05 18.78
N VAL A 45 -4.80 0.49 17.82
CA VAL A 45 -4.23 1.22 16.67
C VAL A 45 -5.05 0.87 15.43
N SER A 46 -5.36 1.85 14.58
CA SER A 46 -6.12 1.61 13.35
C SER A 46 -5.30 0.79 12.35
N VAL A 47 -6.00 0.13 11.43
CA VAL A 47 -5.38 -0.53 10.28
C VAL A 47 -6.19 -0.14 9.06
N ASP A 48 -5.51 0.40 8.06
CA ASP A 48 -6.13 0.79 6.81
C ASP A 48 -6.30 -0.43 5.92
N GLN A 49 -7.45 -0.52 5.23
CA GLN A 49 -7.74 -1.62 4.31
C GLN A 49 -8.05 -1.09 2.91
N TYR A 50 -7.34 -1.60 1.92
CA TYR A 50 -7.51 -1.29 0.50
C TYR A 50 -8.05 -2.50 -0.24
N VAL A 51 -9.12 -2.33 -1.02
CA VAL A 51 -9.64 -3.42 -1.87
C VAL A 51 -9.02 -3.32 -3.24
N ILE A 52 -8.47 -4.44 -3.71
CA ILE A 52 -7.72 -4.55 -4.96
C ILE A 52 -8.41 -5.56 -5.87
N GLU A 53 -8.61 -5.20 -7.14
CA GLU A 53 -9.20 -6.09 -8.14
C GLU A 53 -8.18 -6.47 -9.21
N ILE A 54 -7.84 -7.76 -9.26
CA ILE A 54 -6.94 -8.32 -10.27
C ILE A 54 -7.78 -8.92 -11.39
N THR A 55 -7.61 -8.36 -12.59
CA THR A 55 -8.34 -8.78 -13.80
C THR A 55 -7.46 -9.53 -14.80
N ALA A 56 -6.14 -9.41 -14.69
CA ALA A 56 -5.21 -10.18 -15.50
C ALA A 56 -5.10 -11.64 -14.97
N PRO A 57 -5.02 -12.66 -15.83
CA PRO A 57 -4.91 -14.07 -15.42
C PRO A 57 -3.76 -14.37 -14.46
N SER A 58 -2.66 -13.61 -14.58
CA SER A 58 -1.49 -13.68 -13.72
C SER A 58 -0.85 -12.29 -13.71
N ALA A 59 -1.09 -11.52 -12.65
CA ALA A 59 -0.53 -10.19 -12.47
C ALA A 59 0.64 -10.24 -11.50
N LEU A 60 1.79 -9.68 -11.88
CA LEU A 60 2.80 -9.28 -10.89
C LEU A 60 2.35 -7.95 -10.25
N VAL A 61 2.26 -7.93 -8.92
CA VAL A 61 1.80 -6.78 -8.13
C VAL A 61 2.80 -6.48 -7.02
N GLU A 62 3.22 -5.22 -6.98
CA GLU A 62 4.14 -4.63 -6.03
C GLU A 62 3.36 -3.71 -5.09
N PHE A 63 3.59 -3.85 -3.79
CA PHE A 63 3.11 -2.97 -2.73
C PHE A 63 4.33 -2.43 -1.99
N ASP A 64 4.46 -1.12 -1.93
CA ASP A 64 5.61 -0.43 -1.37
C ASP A 64 5.11 0.65 -0.41
N VAL A 65 5.50 0.58 0.85
CA VAL A 65 5.06 1.51 1.89
C VAL A 65 6.23 2.36 2.33
N LEU A 66 6.15 3.66 2.05
CA LEU A 66 7.10 4.64 2.56
C LEU A 66 6.54 5.34 3.79
N SER A 67 7.23 5.26 4.91
CA SER A 67 6.81 5.95 6.13
C SER A 67 7.99 6.41 6.98
N MET A 68 9.01 5.59 7.17
CA MET A 68 10.09 5.85 8.12
C MET A 68 10.92 7.07 7.75
N GLU A 69 10.77 8.14 8.52
CA GLU A 69 11.43 9.42 8.25
C GLU A 69 12.76 9.59 8.99
N THR A 70 13.31 8.52 9.59
CA THR A 70 14.52 8.60 10.40
C THR A 70 15.39 7.34 10.30
N THR A 71 16.71 7.53 10.31
CA THR A 71 17.70 6.43 10.37
C THR A 71 18.24 6.19 11.77
N ASP A 72 18.13 7.17 12.66
CA ASP A 72 18.75 7.18 14.00
C ASP A 72 17.75 7.48 15.14
N ASN A 73 16.49 7.73 14.81
CA ASN A 73 15.43 8.22 15.71
C ASN A 73 15.70 9.60 16.31
N VAL A 74 16.61 10.38 15.72
CA VAL A 74 16.99 11.73 16.16
C VAL A 74 16.74 12.74 15.07
N THR A 75 17.20 12.45 13.86
CA THR A 75 17.07 13.29 12.66
C THR A 75 15.92 12.83 11.80
N PHE A 76 15.19 13.79 11.22
CA PHE A 76 13.99 13.54 10.43
C PHE A 76 14.19 14.07 9.00
N THR A 77 13.68 13.34 8.02
CA THR A 77 13.65 13.73 6.62
C THR A 77 12.28 13.38 6.06
N ASP A 78 11.57 14.38 5.58
CA ASP A 78 10.30 14.21 4.87
C ASP A 78 10.56 13.44 3.57
N VAL A 79 10.27 12.14 3.60
CA VAL A 79 10.40 11.24 2.44
C VAL A 79 9.06 11.07 1.73
N ASN A 80 7.96 11.31 2.43
CA ASN A 80 6.63 11.04 1.94
C ASN A 80 5.98 12.27 1.25
N GLY A 81 6.56 13.46 1.42
CA GLY A 81 6.19 14.74 0.83
C GLY A 81 5.04 15.46 1.53
N ASP A 82 4.77 15.14 2.80
CA ASP A 82 3.68 15.73 3.58
C ASP A 82 4.11 16.87 4.51
N CYS A 83 5.42 17.11 4.66
CA CYS A 83 6.02 18.05 5.60
C CYS A 83 5.60 17.81 7.07
N ASP A 84 5.34 16.56 7.44
CA ASP A 84 4.99 16.12 8.79
C ASP A 84 5.86 14.94 9.22
N SER A 85 6.64 15.14 10.29
CA SER A 85 7.57 14.15 10.88
C SER A 85 6.93 12.86 11.43
N ALA A 86 5.62 12.69 11.23
CA ALA A 86 4.82 11.62 11.80
C ALA A 86 4.91 10.36 10.93
N PHE A 87 5.42 9.27 11.50
CA PHE A 87 5.67 8.02 10.77
C PHE A 87 5.26 6.77 11.53
N ILE A 88 5.23 5.66 10.79
CA ILE A 88 5.07 4.31 11.29
C ILE A 88 6.20 3.38 10.83
N ASP A 89 6.71 2.59 11.77
CA ASP A 89 7.26 1.26 11.48
C ASP A 89 6.12 0.39 10.93
N SER A 90 6.12 0.10 9.64
CA SER A 90 4.95 -0.40 8.91
C SER A 90 4.89 -1.93 8.89
N HIS A 91 3.68 -2.49 8.84
CA HIS A 91 3.46 -3.93 8.67
C HIS A 91 2.23 -4.13 7.80
N ILE A 92 2.38 -4.87 6.71
CA ILE A 92 1.31 -5.15 5.75
C ILE A 92 0.88 -6.62 5.73
N HIS A 93 -0.40 -6.85 5.48
CA HIS A 93 -0.96 -8.18 5.22
C HIS A 93 -1.82 -8.15 3.96
N LEU A 94 -1.60 -9.09 3.05
CA LEU A 94 -2.40 -9.29 1.85
C LEU A 94 -3.33 -10.48 2.04
N PHE A 95 -4.62 -10.25 1.87
CA PHE A 95 -5.66 -11.27 1.93
C PHE A 95 -6.31 -11.48 0.56
N ASN A 96 -6.64 -12.71 0.22
CA ASN A 96 -7.59 -13.03 -0.84
C ASN A 96 -9.00 -12.99 -0.25
N ARG A 97 -9.90 -12.20 -0.85
CA ARG A 97 -11.31 -12.11 -0.46
C ARG A 97 -12.11 -13.15 -1.23
N ARG A 98 -12.64 -14.14 -0.51
CA ARG A 98 -13.50 -15.18 -1.06
C ARG A 98 -14.90 -14.64 -1.31
N ARG A 99 -15.70 -15.41 -2.06
CA ARG A 99 -17.07 -15.03 -2.44
C ARG A 99 -18.02 -14.87 -1.24
N ASP A 100 -17.75 -15.59 -0.15
CA ASP A 100 -18.48 -15.48 1.11
C ASP A 100 -18.02 -14.28 1.98
N GLY A 101 -17.08 -13.46 1.47
CA GLY A 101 -16.50 -12.33 2.17
C GLY A 101 -15.36 -12.71 3.12
N SER A 102 -15.08 -14.00 3.32
CA SER A 102 -13.96 -14.43 4.15
C SER A 102 -12.63 -13.99 3.53
N LEU A 103 -11.74 -13.52 4.38
CA LEU A 103 -10.38 -13.19 4.01
C LEU A 103 -9.50 -14.43 4.21
N VAL A 104 -8.54 -14.70 3.33
CA VAL A 104 -7.55 -15.78 3.50
C VAL A 104 -6.19 -15.17 3.31
N LEU A 105 -5.27 -15.35 4.27
CA LEU A 105 -3.94 -14.76 4.20
C LEU A 105 -3.21 -15.30 2.95
N VAL A 106 -2.64 -14.39 2.18
CA VAL A 106 -1.79 -14.69 1.03
C VAL A 106 -0.33 -14.48 1.40
N ALA A 107 -0.04 -13.35 2.04
CA ALA A 107 1.30 -12.99 2.50
C ALA A 107 1.24 -11.84 3.51
N SER A 108 2.32 -11.65 4.25
CA SER A 108 2.57 -10.49 5.12
C SER A 108 4.03 -10.08 4.99
N ASN A 109 4.34 -8.84 5.32
CA ASN A 109 5.72 -8.39 5.51
C ASN A 109 5.75 -7.17 6.44
N ASP A 110 6.81 -7.03 7.22
CA ASP A 110 7.06 -5.89 8.11
C ASP A 110 8.38 -5.16 7.86
N ASP A 111 9.14 -5.56 6.84
CA ASP A 111 10.40 -4.92 6.47
C ASP A 111 10.57 -4.74 4.93
N GLU A 112 11.66 -4.14 4.48
CA GLU A 112 11.99 -3.80 3.08
C GLU A 112 12.28 -5.04 2.21
N GLY A 113 12.55 -6.17 2.86
CA GLY A 113 12.87 -7.43 2.23
C GLY A 113 11.64 -8.31 2.18
N ASP A 114 11.20 -8.67 0.96
CA ASP A 114 10.31 -9.81 0.80
C ASP A 114 11.03 -11.11 1.24
N ASP A 115 10.31 -12.14 1.70
CA ASP A 115 10.85 -13.42 2.20
C ASP A 115 11.81 -14.14 1.22
N SER A 116 11.88 -13.69 -0.04
CA SER A 116 12.80 -14.15 -1.07
C SER A 116 14.02 -13.23 -1.17
N SER A 117 15.21 -13.79 -0.93
CA SER A 117 16.51 -13.11 -1.04
C SER A 117 16.77 -12.43 -2.40
N GLY A 118 16.03 -12.78 -3.45
CA GLY A 118 16.12 -12.15 -4.78
C GLY A 118 15.45 -10.78 -4.90
N PHE A 119 14.68 -10.35 -3.90
CA PHE A 119 13.97 -9.06 -3.89
C PHE A 119 14.44 -8.10 -2.79
N TYR A 120 15.50 -8.46 -2.07
CA TYR A 120 16.11 -7.60 -1.05
C TYR A 120 16.48 -6.22 -1.63
N GLY A 121 16.07 -5.16 -0.95
CA GLY A 121 16.37 -3.77 -1.31
C GLY A 121 15.52 -3.18 -2.45
N MET A 122 14.51 -3.91 -2.95
CA MET A 122 13.62 -3.38 -3.99
C MET A 122 12.72 -2.24 -3.50
N GLY A 123 12.27 -2.29 -2.23
CA GLY A 123 11.47 -1.23 -1.60
C GLY A 123 12.23 0.04 -1.22
N ARG A 124 13.53 0.16 -1.57
CA ARG A 124 14.33 1.38 -1.25
C ARG A 124 14.36 2.41 -2.37
N ARG A 125 13.74 2.12 -3.51
CA ARG A 125 13.84 2.96 -4.72
C ARG A 125 13.00 4.23 -4.64
N ASP A 126 12.14 4.32 -3.64
CA ASP A 126 11.18 5.40 -3.42
C ASP A 126 11.66 6.47 -2.42
N GLY A 127 12.86 6.30 -1.87
CA GLY A 127 13.43 7.18 -0.85
C GLY A 127 13.46 6.60 0.55
N SER A 128 13.01 5.35 0.77
CA SER A 128 13.02 4.69 2.07
C SER A 128 14.39 4.75 2.75
N LEU A 129 14.41 5.27 3.97
CA LEU A 129 15.63 5.47 4.75
C LEU A 129 16.03 4.21 5.51
N ASN A 130 15.05 3.39 5.87
CA ASN A 130 15.19 2.29 6.80
C ASN A 130 14.51 1.02 6.26
N THR A 131 14.97 -0.13 6.73
CA THR A 131 14.41 -1.44 6.39
C THR A 131 13.03 -1.66 6.98
N GLN A 132 12.54 -0.81 7.88
CA GLN A 132 11.23 -0.93 8.54
C GLN A 132 10.03 -0.48 7.67
N ASP A 133 10.32 -0.01 6.46
CA ASP A 133 9.34 0.29 5.44
C ASP A 133 8.97 -1.01 4.69
N SER A 134 7.71 -1.41 4.80
CA SER A 134 7.21 -2.69 4.32
C SER A 134 7.14 -2.76 2.80
N TYR A 135 7.69 -3.84 2.23
CA TYR A 135 7.64 -4.11 0.78
C TYR A 135 7.05 -5.48 0.47
N LEU A 136 6.23 -5.62 -0.58
CA LEU A 136 5.68 -6.93 -0.98
C LEU A 136 5.51 -7.04 -2.49
N LEU A 137 6.08 -8.10 -3.09
CA LEU A 137 5.94 -8.40 -4.52
C LEU A 137 5.29 -9.78 -4.71
N ARG A 138 4.09 -9.84 -5.28
CA ARG A 138 3.35 -11.10 -5.45
C ARG A 138 2.82 -11.30 -6.86
N ARG A 139 2.86 -12.54 -7.32
CA ARG A 139 2.14 -12.97 -8.52
C ARG A 139 0.75 -13.42 -8.12
N LEU A 140 -0.26 -12.65 -8.50
CA LEU A 140 -1.65 -12.86 -8.11
C LEU A 140 -2.50 -13.33 -9.31
N PRO A 141 -3.32 -14.39 -9.15
CA PRO A 141 -4.35 -14.71 -10.12
C PRO A 141 -5.53 -13.73 -10.03
N ILE A 142 -6.44 -13.82 -11.00
CA ILE A 142 -7.71 -13.08 -11.01
C ILE A 142 -8.44 -13.25 -9.69
N GLY A 143 -8.91 -12.14 -9.14
CA GLY A 143 -9.71 -12.13 -7.92
C GLY A 143 -9.64 -10.81 -7.20
N THR A 144 -10.35 -10.78 -6.07
CA THR A 144 -10.39 -9.64 -5.18
C THR A 144 -9.48 -9.88 -3.99
N TYR A 145 -8.72 -8.85 -3.62
CA TYR A 145 -7.79 -8.88 -2.51
C TYR A 145 -8.03 -7.71 -1.57
N VAL A 146 -7.59 -7.85 -0.32
CA VAL A 146 -7.56 -6.79 0.67
C VAL A 146 -6.13 -6.65 1.17
N LEU A 147 -5.52 -5.50 0.93
CA LEU A 147 -4.26 -5.13 1.56
C LEU A 147 -4.58 -4.38 2.85
N ALA A 148 -4.15 -4.92 3.98
CA ALA A 148 -4.18 -4.25 5.27
C ALA A 148 -2.82 -3.61 5.52
N VAL A 149 -2.80 -2.31 5.83
CA VAL A 149 -1.62 -1.54 6.20
C VAL A 149 -1.79 -1.06 7.63
N GLY A 150 -0.85 -1.44 8.49
CA GLY A 150 -0.81 -0.97 9.88
C GLY A 150 0.63 -0.77 10.32
N ARG A 151 0.83 -0.70 11.63
CA ARG A 151 2.16 -0.55 12.24
C ARG A 151 2.62 -1.83 12.92
N TYR A 152 3.92 -2.06 13.02
CA TYR A 152 4.49 -3.16 13.79
C TYR A 152 4.31 -2.96 15.32
N PRO A 153 3.93 -4.00 16.08
CA PRO A 153 3.49 -5.32 15.61
C PRO A 153 2.04 -5.29 15.12
N LEU A 154 1.75 -6.11 14.11
CA LEU A 154 0.41 -6.33 13.57
C LEU A 154 0.18 -7.83 13.39
N SER A 155 -0.82 -8.41 14.07
CA SER A 155 -1.18 -9.81 13.83
C SER A 155 -2.13 -9.96 12.64
N GLU A 156 -2.16 -11.16 12.07
CA GLU A 156 -3.10 -11.53 11.01
C GLU A 156 -4.56 -11.28 11.42
N ALA A 157 -4.93 -11.61 12.66
CA ALA A 157 -6.28 -11.42 13.16
C ALA A 157 -6.66 -9.93 13.23
N SER A 158 -5.76 -9.09 13.72
CA SER A 158 -5.93 -7.64 13.78
C SER A 158 -5.97 -6.98 12.40
N ALA A 159 -5.08 -7.41 11.50
CA ALA A 159 -5.04 -6.93 10.12
C ALA A 159 -6.33 -7.24 9.38
N ARG A 160 -6.87 -8.45 9.59
CA ARG A 160 -8.12 -8.94 8.99
C ARG A 160 -9.34 -8.12 9.40
N VAL A 161 -9.40 -7.65 10.65
CA VAL A 161 -10.54 -6.87 11.17
C VAL A 161 -10.34 -5.36 11.10
N GLY A 162 -9.20 -4.88 10.61
CA GLY A 162 -8.92 -3.44 10.49
C GLY A 162 -8.57 -2.76 11.82
N ARG A 163 -8.13 -3.52 12.83
CA ARG A 163 -7.94 -3.02 14.19
C ARG A 163 -6.89 -3.81 14.96
N SER A 164 -5.82 -3.13 15.38
CA SER A 164 -4.73 -3.71 16.18
C SER A 164 -4.89 -3.43 17.67
N ILE A 165 -4.79 -4.46 18.49
CA ILE A 165 -4.76 -4.35 19.96
C ILE A 165 -3.37 -4.66 20.54
N GLU A 166 -2.43 -4.99 19.68
CA GLU A 166 -1.07 -5.35 20.04
C GLU A 166 -0.30 -4.10 20.47
N ALA A 167 0.24 -4.13 21.68
CA ALA A 167 1.21 -3.14 22.16
C ALA A 167 0.74 -1.68 21.95
N ILE A 168 -0.55 -1.36 22.18
CA ILE A 168 -1.19 -0.08 21.81
C ILE A 168 -0.38 1.16 22.21
N ASN A 169 0.31 1.13 23.35
CA ASN A 169 1.09 2.26 23.91
C ASN A 169 2.61 2.13 23.72
N SER A 170 3.03 1.19 22.87
CA SER A 170 4.41 0.92 22.48
C SER A 170 4.51 0.99 20.96
N HIS A 171 5.74 1.07 20.43
CA HIS A 171 6.04 1.21 19.00
C HIS A 171 5.42 2.45 18.36
N SER A 172 5.59 2.62 17.06
CA SER A 172 4.99 3.70 16.30
C SER A 172 3.44 3.64 16.41
N PRO A 173 2.69 4.73 16.12
CA PRO A 173 3.15 5.96 15.49
C PRO A 173 4.07 6.81 16.35
N TYR A 174 5.08 7.37 15.69
CA TYR A 174 6.03 8.34 16.23
C TYR A 174 5.91 9.63 15.45
N ALA A 175 6.19 10.74 16.11
CA ALA A 175 6.35 12.02 15.44
C ALA A 175 7.41 12.78 16.23
N CYS A 176 8.45 13.28 15.58
CA CYS A 176 9.27 14.31 16.18
C CYS A 176 9.83 13.94 17.58
N GLN A 177 10.42 12.75 17.68
CA GLN A 177 10.92 12.09 18.90
C GLN A 177 9.85 11.64 19.91
N ALA A 178 8.58 12.04 19.74
CA ALA A 178 7.48 11.56 20.57
C ALA A 178 7.16 10.10 20.24
N ARG A 179 7.53 9.19 21.15
CA ARG A 179 7.30 7.74 21.00
C ARG A 179 5.83 7.30 21.19
N ARG A 180 4.90 8.25 21.26
CA ARG A 180 3.47 8.03 21.47
C ARG A 180 2.63 9.05 20.70
N ALA A 181 2.99 9.30 19.45
CA ALA A 181 2.16 10.13 18.59
C ALA A 181 0.77 9.50 18.41
N THR A 182 -0.22 10.36 18.18
CA THR A 182 -1.62 9.97 17.96
C THR A 182 -1.85 9.43 16.54
N TYR A 183 -0.96 9.73 15.61
CA TYR A 183 -0.96 9.19 14.26
C TYR A 183 0.44 9.16 13.66
N GLY A 184 0.58 8.46 12.54
CA GLY A 184 1.77 8.46 11.69
C GLY A 184 1.34 8.26 10.24
N ASN A 185 2.01 8.97 9.33
CA ASN A 185 1.66 9.04 7.93
C ASN A 185 2.50 8.06 7.13
N TYR A 186 1.92 7.60 6.02
CA TYR A 186 2.62 6.75 5.07
C TYR A 186 2.13 7.05 3.65
N ARG A 187 2.95 6.66 2.68
CA ARG A 187 2.61 6.66 1.26
C ARG A 187 2.70 5.24 0.73
N LEU A 188 1.56 4.69 0.32
CA LEU A 188 1.47 3.39 -0.35
C LEU A 188 1.61 3.60 -1.86
N THR A 189 2.56 2.92 -2.48
CA THR A 189 2.64 2.76 -3.93
C THR A 189 2.23 1.33 -4.31
N VAL A 190 1.27 1.21 -5.22
CA VAL A 190 0.83 -0.06 -5.80
C VAL A 190 1.14 -0.06 -7.28
N ARG A 191 1.95 -1.02 -7.72
CA ARG A 191 2.31 -1.18 -9.13
C ARG A 191 1.97 -2.57 -9.63
N ALA A 192 1.21 -2.65 -10.71
CA ALA A 192 0.65 -3.92 -11.16
C ALA A 192 0.65 -4.12 -12.66
N GLN A 193 0.84 -5.36 -13.09
CA GLN A 193 0.46 -5.80 -14.43
C GLN A 193 -1.07 -5.88 -14.55
N SER A 194 -1.64 -5.12 -15.49
CA SER A 194 -3.08 -5.01 -15.69
C SER A 194 -3.45 -5.06 -17.17
N THR A 195 -4.65 -5.55 -17.47
CA THR A 195 -5.27 -5.46 -18.80
C THR A 195 -6.02 -4.12 -18.99
N SER A 196 -6.24 -3.38 -17.89
CA SER A 196 -6.84 -2.05 -17.82
C SER A 196 -5.77 -0.96 -17.64
N SER A 197 -6.09 0.29 -18.02
CA SER A 197 -5.24 1.46 -17.79
C SER A 197 -5.63 2.21 -16.52
N ARG A 198 -6.73 1.79 -15.89
CA ARG A 198 -7.13 2.27 -14.58
C ARG A 198 -6.31 1.56 -13.50
N GLY A 199 -6.22 2.24 -12.36
CA GLY A 199 -5.79 1.63 -11.12
C GLY A 199 -6.51 0.32 -10.79
N ILE A 200 -5.85 -0.51 -9.98
CA ILE A 200 -6.39 -1.76 -9.45
C ILE A 200 -7.01 -1.59 -8.05
N ILE A 201 -6.76 -0.48 -7.36
CA ILE A 201 -7.43 -0.16 -6.10
C ILE A 201 -8.87 0.31 -6.41
N THR A 202 -9.84 -0.34 -5.76
CA THR A 202 -11.27 -0.06 -5.95
C THR A 202 -11.95 0.48 -4.70
N GLN A 203 -11.32 0.30 -3.53
CA GLN A 203 -11.75 0.91 -2.27
C GLN A 203 -10.51 1.39 -1.52
N TYR A 204 -10.57 2.65 -1.08
CA TYR A 204 -9.51 3.32 -0.35
C TYR A 204 -9.89 3.49 1.12
N ALA A 205 -8.90 3.49 2.01
CA ALA A 205 -9.10 3.71 3.45
C ALA A 205 -9.52 5.16 3.78
N ASN A 206 -9.02 6.13 3.01
CA ASN A 206 -9.28 7.58 3.18
C ASN A 206 -8.94 8.10 4.60
N SER A 207 -7.83 7.63 5.16
CA SER A 207 -7.39 7.91 6.53
C SER A 207 -6.47 9.12 6.67
N TYR A 208 -5.89 9.59 5.56
CA TYR A 208 -4.84 10.60 5.55
C TYR A 208 -5.27 11.94 6.19
N VAL A 209 -4.46 12.45 7.11
CA VAL A 209 -4.74 13.70 7.84
C VAL A 209 -4.44 14.97 7.03
N GLY A 210 -3.77 14.86 5.88
CA GLY A 210 -3.37 15.98 5.04
C GLY A 210 -1.91 16.38 5.24
N SER A 211 -1.45 17.32 4.41
CA SER A 211 -0.07 17.82 4.41
C SER A 211 0.06 19.14 5.17
N SER A 212 1.23 19.33 5.79
CA SER A 212 1.66 20.54 6.51
C SER A 212 2.56 21.46 5.66
N CYS A 213 2.71 21.21 4.35
CA CYS A 213 3.66 21.97 3.51
C CYS A 213 3.26 23.42 3.21
N THR A 214 1.98 23.78 3.36
CA THR A 214 1.47 25.13 3.03
C THR A 214 1.18 26.00 4.25
N THR A 215 1.39 25.47 5.45
CA THR A 215 1.32 26.26 6.67
C THR A 215 2.41 27.33 6.63
N PRO A 216 2.07 28.64 6.66
CA PRO A 216 3.07 29.70 6.65
C PRO A 216 4.08 29.43 7.76
N ALA A 217 5.37 29.56 7.44
CA ALA A 217 6.47 29.48 8.41
C ALA A 217 6.35 30.66 9.41
N ALA A 218 5.37 30.60 10.30
CA ALA A 218 5.18 31.55 11.38
C ALA A 218 6.21 31.24 12.47
N GLY A 219 7.50 31.30 12.14
CA GLY A 219 8.62 31.15 13.06
C GLY A 219 8.48 29.98 14.03
N THR A 220 7.87 28.86 13.61
CA THR A 220 7.53 27.72 14.46
C THR A 220 8.77 26.82 14.58
N PRO A 221 9.47 26.82 15.72
CA PRO A 221 10.42 25.77 15.99
C PRO A 221 9.64 24.47 16.22
N GLU A 222 10.18 23.41 15.66
CA GLU A 222 9.70 22.04 15.71
C GLU A 222 9.48 21.55 17.17
N CYS A 223 8.52 20.66 17.35
CA CYS A 223 8.37 19.60 18.34
C CYS A 223 8.97 19.63 19.76
N ALA A 224 8.22 20.19 20.71
CA ALA A 224 8.17 19.59 22.05
C ALA A 224 6.72 19.44 22.50
N TYR A 225 6.33 18.23 22.90
CA TYR A 225 5.10 18.01 23.63
C TYR A 225 5.41 17.67 25.08
N ALA A 226 4.76 18.36 26.01
CA ALA A 226 4.31 17.77 27.26
C ALA A 226 2.81 18.09 27.42
N LEU A 227 2.01 17.05 27.67
CA LEU A 227 0.58 17.08 27.99
C LEU A 227 0.29 18.08 29.13
N PRO A 228 -0.98 18.38 29.47
CA PRO A 228 -2.07 19.00 28.73
C PRO A 228 -2.30 20.46 29.20
N GLY A 229 -2.43 21.42 28.30
CA GLY A 229 -2.66 22.84 28.62
C GLY A 229 -2.45 23.74 27.41
N ASP A 230 -2.99 24.97 27.46
CA ASP A 230 -3.16 25.93 26.34
C ASP A 230 -1.98 25.96 25.36
N VAL A 231 -2.22 25.28 24.23
CA VAL A 231 -1.22 24.67 23.34
C VAL A 231 -0.47 25.70 22.50
N ARG A 232 -0.93 26.95 22.45
CA ARG A 232 -0.45 27.95 21.48
C ARG A 232 0.83 28.69 21.89
N ALA A 233 1.05 28.92 23.19
CA ALA A 233 2.19 29.71 23.68
C ALA A 233 3.49 28.88 23.82
N MET A 234 3.36 27.55 23.95
CA MET A 234 4.48 26.64 24.26
C MET A 234 5.13 26.01 23.02
N ILE A 235 4.44 26.02 21.88
CA ILE A 235 4.94 25.60 20.55
C ILE A 235 6.16 26.44 20.11
N LEU A 236 6.28 27.68 20.59
CA LEU A 236 7.27 28.65 20.09
C LEU A 236 8.72 28.45 20.61
N ALA A 237 9.03 27.37 21.34
CA ALA A 237 10.28 27.29 22.11
C ALA A 237 11.33 26.22 21.71
N ALA A 238 11.06 25.17 20.90
CA ALA A 238 11.83 23.91 21.07
C ALA A 238 12.67 23.23 19.95
N CYS A 239 12.38 23.19 18.63
CA CYS A 239 13.18 22.37 17.67
C CYS A 239 13.40 22.96 16.25
N ARG A 240 14.19 22.27 15.41
CA ARG A 240 14.64 22.74 14.08
C ARG A 240 14.76 21.62 13.05
N TYR A 241 14.18 21.85 11.88
CA TYR A 241 14.16 20.92 10.74
C TYR A 241 15.35 21.25 9.83
N ASP A 242 16.00 20.23 9.26
CA ASP A 242 17.01 20.41 8.21
C ASP A 242 16.35 20.32 6.82
N ASN A 243 16.25 21.46 6.14
CA ASN A 243 15.57 21.61 4.85
C ASN A 243 16.50 21.45 3.64
N THR A 244 17.66 20.78 3.76
CA THR A 244 18.55 20.58 2.61
C THR A 244 18.38 19.20 1.96
N VAL A 245 17.50 19.12 0.95
CA VAL A 245 17.61 18.18 -0.20
C VAL A 245 17.16 18.90 -1.47
#